data_AF-X6LGF4-F1
#
_entry.id   AF-X6LGF4-F1
#
_cell.length_a   1.000
_cell.length_b   1.000
_cell.length_c   1.000
_cell.angle_alpha   90.00
_cell.angle_beta   90.00
_cell.angle_gamma   90.00
#
_symmetry.space_group_name_H-M   'P 1'
#
loop_
_entity.id
_entity.type
_entity.pdbx_description
1 polymer ?
#
loop_
_entity_poly.entity_id
_entity_poly.type
_entity_poly.pdbx_seq_one_letter_code
_entity_poly.pdbx_strand_id
1 'polypeptide(L)'
;MKEYVWSFGRLSDLDEQQYIVEMVNQVKDKLSSIFHEYFEKLKDEISKRITTAQKFLRIHLRDRAIVSLQDVLRCLKIFEWLTKQCVDDYSSYIPWMSRSLNIAIGLCYYFRLNINERKQLSQELSTNVSFDKLLEQEVDKLCKSFLIPGGIALNQGLKENLFVLFISIITTTPIVLVGKSGSSKTLSFHIIRDNLSHSKMEFGKRLHENGLLFAVKPIYLMSFQCTRDTKAQEIKRRWDQAMRHSENKQIKP
;
A
#
# COMPACT_ATOMS: atom_id res chain seq x y z
N MET A 1 0.22 5.36 40.72
CA MET A 1 0.80 4.64 39.56
C MET A 1 1.87 5.45 38.80
N LYS A 2 2.51 6.47 39.42
CA LYS A 2 3.63 7.21 38.80
C LYS A 2 5.02 6.73 39.29
N GLU A 3 5.09 5.91 40.33
CA GLU A 3 6.35 5.54 41.00
C GLU A 3 7.12 4.39 40.32
N TYR A 4 6.53 3.70 39.33
CA TYR A 4 7.17 2.57 38.64
C TYR A 4 7.09 2.68 37.12
N VAL A 5 7.34 3.88 36.56
CA VAL A 5 7.47 4.04 35.10
C VAL A 5 8.94 3.98 34.73
N TRP A 6 9.37 2.86 34.16
CA TRP A 6 10.72 2.70 33.64
C TRP A 6 10.79 3.12 32.17
N SER A 7 11.69 4.03 31.84
CA SER A 7 11.93 4.44 30.45
C SER A 7 12.95 3.50 29.82
N PHE A 8 12.50 2.64 28.89
CA PHE A 8 13.37 1.76 28.10
C PHE A 8 14.21 2.51 27.05
N GLY A 9 14.17 3.84 27.04
CA GLY A 9 14.87 4.65 26.04
C GLY A 9 14.17 4.61 24.69
N ARG A 10 14.94 4.93 23.64
CA ARG A 10 14.47 4.98 22.25
C ARG A 10 15.42 4.17 21.40
N LEU A 11 14.88 3.56 20.35
CA LEU A 11 15.68 2.88 19.34
C LEU A 11 16.60 3.91 18.68
N SER A 12 17.91 3.60 18.59
CA SER A 12 18.85 4.45 17.87
C SER A 12 18.62 4.33 16.36
N ASP A 13 19.05 5.33 15.59
CA ASP A 13 18.94 5.28 14.12
C ASP A 13 19.74 4.10 13.53
N LEU A 14 20.86 3.72 14.17
CA LEU A 14 21.68 2.57 13.79
C LEU A 14 20.96 1.25 14.05
N ASP A 15 20.35 1.10 15.24
CA ASP A 15 19.61 -0.11 15.57
C ASP A 15 18.38 -0.25 14.67
N GLU A 16 17.66 0.84 14.39
CA GLU A 16 16.52 0.80 13.46
C GLU A 16 16.95 0.35 12.07
N GLN A 17 18.06 0.88 11.56
CA GLN A 17 18.58 0.46 10.27
C GLN A 17 18.92 -1.03 10.28
N GLN A 18 19.53 -1.56 11.35
CA GLN A 18 19.78 -2.99 11.47
C GLN A 18 18.48 -3.80 11.48
N TYR A 19 17.47 -3.37 12.25
CA TYR A 19 16.16 -4.03 12.24
C TYR A 19 15.53 -4.04 10.85
N ILE A 20 15.62 -2.93 10.11
CA ILE A 20 15.11 -2.86 8.73
C ILE A 20 15.83 -3.88 7.84
N VAL A 21 17.16 -3.97 7.92
CA VAL A 21 17.94 -4.96 7.15
C VAL A 21 17.51 -6.39 7.47
N GLU A 22 17.35 -6.73 8.75
CA GLU A 22 16.88 -8.06 9.15
C GLU A 22 15.46 -8.35 8.65
N MET A 23 14.56 -7.36 8.73
CA MET A 23 13.19 -7.50 8.22
C MET A 23 13.17 -7.68 6.71
N VAL A 24 14.06 -7.00 5.97
CA VAL A 24 14.23 -7.18 4.53
C VAL A 24 14.71 -8.59 4.23
N ASN A 25 15.74 -9.09 4.93
CA ASN A 25 16.26 -10.44 4.74
C ASN A 25 15.16 -11.51 4.91
N GLN A 26 14.28 -11.36 5.90
CA GLN A 26 13.14 -12.27 6.12
C GLN A 26 12.13 -12.31 4.96
N VAL A 27 12.12 -11.33 4.06
CA VAL A 27 11.24 -11.37 2.87
C VAL A 27 11.72 -12.41 1.87
N LYS A 28 13.03 -12.66 1.78
CA LYS A 28 13.61 -13.64 0.86
C LYS A 28 12.97 -15.01 1.02
N ASP A 29 12.85 -15.48 2.26
CA ASP A 29 12.31 -16.80 2.59
C ASP A 29 10.82 -16.95 2.23
N LYS A 30 10.11 -15.84 2.04
CA LYS A 30 8.70 -15.82 1.65
C LYS A 30 8.50 -15.76 0.14
N LEU A 31 9.55 -15.44 -0.62
CA LEU A 31 9.55 -15.40 -2.07
C LEU A 31 9.96 -16.78 -2.63
N SER A 32 9.49 -17.08 -3.85
CA SER A 32 9.94 -18.27 -4.59
C SER A 32 11.45 -18.20 -4.81
N SER A 33 12.11 -19.37 -4.85
CA SER A 33 13.56 -19.50 -5.06
C SER A 33 14.05 -18.80 -6.33
N ILE A 34 13.18 -18.69 -7.34
CA ILE A 34 13.44 -17.97 -8.60
C ILE A 34 13.83 -16.50 -8.36
N PHE A 35 13.27 -15.86 -7.33
CA PHE A 35 13.55 -14.45 -7.02
C PHE A 35 14.80 -14.26 -6.15
N HIS A 36 15.36 -15.33 -5.57
CA HIS A 36 16.39 -15.19 -4.52
C HIS A 36 17.66 -14.52 -5.03
N GLU A 37 18.15 -14.89 -6.22
CA GLU A 37 19.35 -14.28 -6.81
C GLU A 37 19.15 -12.77 -7.07
N TYR A 38 17.98 -12.39 -7.61
CA TYR A 38 17.63 -11.01 -7.90
C TYR A 38 17.39 -10.20 -6.62
N PHE A 39 16.78 -10.82 -5.61
CA PHE A 39 16.57 -10.22 -4.30
C PHE A 39 17.91 -9.91 -3.63
N GLU A 40 18.88 -10.83 -3.66
CA GLU A 40 20.21 -10.59 -3.10
C GLU A 40 20.92 -9.41 -3.76
N LYS A 41 20.74 -9.21 -5.08
CA LYS A 41 21.29 -8.05 -5.80
C LYS A 41 20.64 -6.72 -5.38
N LEU A 42 19.38 -6.74 -4.95
CA LEU A 42 18.60 -5.54 -4.63
C LEU A 42 18.44 -5.26 -3.13
N LYS A 43 18.76 -6.21 -2.24
CA LYS A 43 18.47 -6.11 -0.80
C LYS A 43 19.04 -4.84 -0.15
N ASP A 44 20.23 -4.41 -0.56
CA ASP A 44 20.89 -3.23 -0.01
C ASP A 44 20.17 -1.96 -0.47
N GLU A 45 19.74 -1.92 -1.74
CA GLU A 45 18.92 -0.84 -2.26
C GLU A 45 17.55 -0.79 -1.57
N ILE A 46 16.87 -1.93 -1.41
CA ILE A 46 15.58 -2.04 -0.72
C ILE A 46 15.72 -1.49 0.71
N SER A 47 16.71 -1.97 1.46
CA SER A 47 16.96 -1.57 2.85
C SER A 47 17.26 -0.08 2.94
N LYS A 48 18.14 0.43 2.07
CA LYS A 48 18.49 1.86 2.02
C LYS A 48 17.27 2.73 1.75
N ARG A 49 16.48 2.40 0.72
CA ARG A 49 15.33 3.21 0.31
C ARG A 49 14.22 3.23 1.36
N ILE A 50 13.95 2.10 2.01
CA ILE A 50 12.98 2.04 3.12
C ILE A 50 13.51 2.83 4.32
N THR A 51 14.80 2.72 4.67
CA THR A 51 15.42 3.48 5.76
C THR A 51 15.35 4.98 5.51
N THR A 52 15.64 5.43 4.29
CA THR A 52 15.50 6.84 3.88
C THR A 52 14.05 7.31 4.06
N ALA A 53 13.07 6.56 3.54
CA ALA A 53 11.66 6.93 3.66
C ALA A 53 11.17 6.97 5.12
N GLN A 54 11.60 6.00 5.94
CA GLN A 54 11.30 5.92 7.37
C GLN A 54 11.86 7.13 8.13
N LYS A 55 13.14 7.44 7.91
CA LYS A 55 13.82 8.58 8.55
C LYS A 55 13.18 9.91 8.13
N PHE A 56 12.90 10.07 6.84
CA PHE A 56 12.23 11.26 6.30
C PHE A 56 10.88 11.47 6.97
N LEU A 57 10.03 10.44 6.98
CA LEU A 57 8.68 10.53 7.56
C LEU A 57 8.74 10.89 9.06
N ARG A 58 9.71 10.34 9.79
CA ARG A 58 9.92 10.66 11.21
C ARG A 58 10.29 12.11 11.46
N ILE A 59 11.11 12.71 10.59
CA ILE A 59 11.53 14.12 10.70
C ILE A 59 10.33 15.04 10.44
N HIS A 60 9.53 14.72 9.43
CA HIS A 60 8.49 15.62 8.92
C HIS A 60 7.14 15.51 9.65
N LEU A 61 6.72 14.33 10.10
CA LEU A 61 5.45 14.17 10.84
C LEU A 61 5.51 14.60 12.31
N ARG A 62 6.71 14.95 12.82
CA ARG A 62 6.99 15.50 14.16
C ARG A 62 6.52 14.67 15.38
N ASP A 63 5.84 13.55 15.16
CA ASP A 63 5.48 12.57 16.19
C ASP A 63 6.11 11.21 15.86
N ARG A 64 7.09 10.81 16.66
CA ARG A 64 7.83 9.55 16.48
C ARG A 64 7.03 8.32 16.89
N ALA A 65 5.93 8.48 17.64
CA ALA A 65 5.01 7.37 17.92
C ALA A 65 4.22 6.94 16.67
N ILE A 66 4.15 7.81 15.65
CA ILE A 66 3.41 7.59 14.40
C ILE A 66 4.23 6.80 13.37
N VAL A 67 5.56 6.74 13.51
CA VAL A 67 6.46 6.10 12.54
C VAL A 67 7.29 5.02 13.22
N SER A 68 6.91 3.76 13.01
CA SER A 68 7.48 2.60 13.68
C SER A 68 7.90 1.51 12.70
N LEU A 69 8.52 0.43 13.20
CA LEU A 69 8.81 -0.76 12.41
C LEU A 69 7.55 -1.44 11.85
N GLN A 70 6.34 -1.08 12.31
CA GLN A 70 5.10 -1.54 11.68
C GLN A 70 4.90 -0.95 10.27
N ASP A 71 5.39 0.27 10.02
CA ASP A 71 5.33 0.87 8.68
C ASP A 71 6.27 0.12 7.72
N VAL A 72 7.46 -0.25 8.21
CA VAL A 72 8.41 -1.11 7.50
C VAL A 72 7.78 -2.47 7.20
N LEU A 73 7.16 -3.11 8.20
CA LEU A 73 6.46 -4.38 8.02
C LEU A 73 5.35 -4.29 6.98
N ARG A 74 4.55 -3.22 7.00
CA ARG A 74 3.49 -2.99 6.01
C ARG A 74 4.09 -2.81 4.61
N CYS A 75 5.15 -2.02 4.48
CA CYS A 75 5.85 -1.79 3.23
C CYS A 75 6.38 -3.11 2.64
N LEU A 76 7.05 -3.93 3.46
CA LEU A 76 7.59 -5.21 3.03
C LEU A 76 6.50 -6.22 2.66
N LYS A 77 5.37 -6.25 3.38
CA LYS A 77 4.21 -7.09 3.00
C LYS A 77 3.64 -6.72 1.65
N ILE A 78 3.49 -5.43 1.36
CA ILE A 78 3.00 -4.93 0.06
C ILE A 78 4.02 -5.28 -1.03
N PHE A 79 5.30 -5.03 -0.78
CA PHE A 79 6.39 -5.37 -1.70
C PHE A 79 6.45 -6.88 -2.02
N GLU A 80 6.35 -7.72 -1.00
CA GLU A 80 6.32 -9.18 -1.13
C GLU A 80 5.12 -9.61 -1.99
N TRP A 81 3.92 -9.08 -1.70
CA TRP A 81 2.71 -9.41 -2.43
C TRP A 81 2.81 -9.02 -3.91
N LEU A 82 3.31 -7.82 -4.21
CA LEU A 82 3.49 -7.31 -5.57
C LEU A 82 4.56 -8.09 -6.35
N THR A 83 5.67 -8.45 -5.69
CA THR A 83 6.73 -9.26 -6.30
C THR A 83 6.20 -10.62 -6.75
N LYS A 84 5.32 -11.24 -5.95
CA LYS A 84 4.65 -12.51 -6.28
C LYS A 84 3.68 -12.43 -7.47
N GLN A 85 3.33 -11.22 -7.94
CA GLN A 85 2.49 -11.02 -9.12
C GLN A 85 3.30 -10.98 -10.43
N CYS A 86 4.63 -11.09 -10.37
CA CYS A 86 5.44 -11.13 -11.58
C CYS A 86 5.14 -12.41 -12.38
N VAL A 87 5.02 -12.28 -13.70
CA VAL A 87 4.98 -13.42 -14.62
C VAL A 87 6.41 -13.90 -14.88
N ASP A 88 6.56 -15.19 -15.21
CA ASP A 88 7.84 -15.88 -15.43
C ASP A 88 8.59 -15.36 -16.67
N ASP A 89 9.16 -14.16 -16.56
CA ASP A 89 10.10 -13.58 -17.52
C ASP A 89 11.33 -13.07 -16.75
N TYR A 90 12.42 -13.84 -16.88
CA TYR A 90 13.71 -13.59 -16.21
C TYR A 90 14.29 -12.20 -16.51
N SER A 91 14.02 -11.64 -17.69
CA SER A 91 14.51 -10.30 -18.06
C SER A 91 13.80 -9.17 -17.31
N SER A 92 12.61 -9.47 -16.75
CA SER A 92 11.70 -8.50 -16.16
C SER A 92 11.71 -8.48 -14.63
N TYR A 93 12.40 -9.41 -13.95
CA TYR A 93 12.34 -9.52 -12.48
C TYR A 93 12.90 -8.32 -11.72
N ILE A 94 14.10 -7.82 -12.06
CA ILE A 94 14.68 -6.64 -11.39
C ILE A 94 13.80 -5.39 -11.61
N PRO A 95 13.38 -5.05 -12.85
CA PRO A 95 12.44 -3.96 -13.08
C PRO A 95 11.13 -4.14 -12.30
N TRP A 96 10.59 -5.36 -12.24
CA TRP A 96 9.35 -5.64 -11.51
C TRP A 96 9.50 -5.46 -10.00
N MET A 97 10.60 -5.92 -9.42
CA MET A 97 10.89 -5.72 -7.99
C MET A 97 11.10 -4.23 -7.67
N SER A 98 11.83 -3.50 -8.52
CA SER A 98 12.01 -2.05 -8.35
C SER A 98 10.67 -1.29 -8.43
N ARG A 99 9.82 -1.65 -9.39
CA ARG A 99 8.43 -1.15 -9.48
C ARG A 99 7.62 -1.48 -8.24
N SER A 100 7.69 -2.72 -7.75
CA SER A 100 6.99 -3.18 -6.55
C SER A 100 7.42 -2.38 -5.32
N LEU A 101 8.73 -2.10 -5.19
CA LEU A 101 9.27 -1.28 -4.12
C LEU A 101 8.78 0.17 -4.21
N ASN A 102 8.74 0.75 -5.42
CA ASN A 102 8.22 2.11 -5.63
C ASN A 102 6.77 2.24 -5.16
N ILE A 103 5.91 1.29 -5.52
CA ILE A 103 4.50 1.27 -5.12
C ILE A 103 4.39 1.13 -3.59
N ALA A 104 5.14 0.20 -2.99
CA ALA A 104 5.11 -0.05 -1.55
C ALA A 104 5.54 1.19 -0.74
N ILE A 105 6.62 1.86 -1.15
CA ILE A 105 7.07 3.11 -0.53
C ILE A 105 6.05 4.24 -0.75
N GLY A 106 5.47 4.30 -1.96
CA GLY A 106 4.42 5.24 -2.32
C GLY A 106 3.26 5.21 -1.30
N LEU A 107 2.77 4.01 -1.03
CA LEU A 107 1.65 3.76 -0.13
C LEU A 107 1.97 3.97 1.35
N CYS A 108 3.14 3.49 1.81
CA CYS A 108 3.46 3.51 3.24
C CYS A 108 4.02 4.85 3.71
N TYR A 109 4.63 5.64 2.81
CA TYR A 109 5.36 6.86 3.16
C TYR A 109 4.90 8.06 2.33
N TYR A 110 5.01 7.99 1.00
CA TYR A 110 4.84 9.17 0.13
C TYR A 110 3.46 9.82 0.22
N PHE A 111 2.37 9.05 0.11
CA PHE A 111 1.01 9.64 0.11
C PHE A 111 0.59 10.26 1.44
N ARG A 112 1.31 9.96 2.54
CA ARG A 112 1.08 10.55 3.88
C ARG A 112 1.64 11.96 4.02
N LEU A 113 2.56 12.35 3.13
CA LEU A 113 3.25 13.62 3.17
C LEU A 113 2.48 14.71 2.42
N ASN A 114 2.74 15.97 2.77
CA ASN A 114 2.22 17.09 1.99
C ASN A 114 3.01 17.28 0.68
N ILE A 115 2.52 18.15 -0.21
CA ILE A 115 3.09 18.30 -1.56
C ILE A 115 4.56 18.75 -1.59
N ASN A 116 5.01 19.53 -0.60
CA ASN A 116 6.40 20.00 -0.53
C ASN A 116 7.33 18.88 -0.04
N GLU A 117 6.89 18.17 1.01
CA GLU A 117 7.59 17.02 1.56
C GLU A 117 7.69 15.87 0.56
N ARG A 118 6.63 15.64 -0.24
CA ARG A 118 6.63 14.65 -1.33
C ARG A 118 7.74 14.94 -2.36
N LYS A 119 7.96 16.22 -2.70
CA LYS A 119 9.04 16.61 -3.63
C LYS A 119 10.42 16.33 -3.03
N GLN A 120 10.62 16.65 -1.76
CA GLN A 120 11.88 16.40 -1.05
C GLN A 120 12.15 14.90 -0.92
N LEU A 121 11.18 14.11 -0.46
CA LEU A 121 11.31 12.65 -0.39
C LEU A 121 11.59 12.05 -1.78
N SER A 122 10.91 12.55 -2.82
CA SER A 122 11.18 12.09 -4.19
C SER A 122 12.64 12.31 -4.57
N GLN A 123 13.21 13.49 -4.28
CA GLN A 123 14.61 13.79 -4.55
C GLN A 123 15.56 12.85 -3.81
N GLU A 124 15.30 12.57 -2.53
CA GLU A 124 16.13 11.65 -1.73
C GLU A 124 16.05 10.18 -2.19
N LEU A 125 14.92 9.77 -2.75
CA LEU A 125 14.69 8.40 -3.23
C LEU A 125 15.01 8.18 -4.70
N SER A 126 15.24 9.26 -5.45
CA SER A 126 15.48 9.19 -6.89
C SER A 126 16.84 8.60 -7.20
N THR A 127 16.89 7.78 -8.25
CA THR A 127 18.14 7.26 -8.82
C THR A 127 18.35 7.95 -10.18
N ASN A 128 18.54 7.18 -11.26
CA ASN A 128 18.60 7.72 -12.62
C ASN A 128 17.24 8.28 -13.08
N VAL A 129 16.15 7.85 -12.44
CA VAL A 129 14.78 8.29 -12.73
C VAL A 129 14.10 8.79 -11.46
N SER A 130 13.29 9.83 -11.61
CA SER A 130 12.55 10.46 -10.51
C SER A 130 11.55 9.51 -9.87
N PHE A 131 11.59 9.38 -8.53
CA PHE A 131 10.70 8.49 -7.79
C PHE A 131 9.21 8.81 -8.02
N ASP A 132 8.83 10.08 -7.91
CA ASP A 132 7.46 10.57 -8.13
C ASP A 132 6.97 10.28 -9.55
N LYS A 133 7.83 10.41 -10.58
CA LYS A 133 7.45 10.09 -11.96
C LYS A 133 7.16 8.60 -12.14
N LEU A 134 7.99 7.73 -11.57
CA LEU A 134 7.75 6.29 -11.61
C LEU A 134 6.46 5.93 -10.88
N LEU A 135 6.21 6.53 -9.72
CA LEU A 135 4.99 6.29 -8.95
C LEU A 135 3.75 6.81 -9.69
N GLU A 136 3.80 8.01 -10.28
CA GLU A 136 2.68 8.59 -11.04
C GLU A 136 2.36 7.77 -12.29
N GLN A 137 3.37 7.20 -12.96
CA GLN A 137 3.13 6.25 -14.06
C GLN A 137 2.34 5.02 -13.63
N GLU A 138 2.60 4.50 -12.44
CA GLU A 138 1.85 3.37 -11.88
C GLU A 138 0.43 3.77 -11.48
N VAL A 139 0.26 4.97 -10.93
CA VAL A 139 -1.05 5.58 -10.64
C VAL A 139 -1.87 5.72 -11.92
N ASP A 140 -1.27 6.26 -12.98
CA ASP A 140 -1.93 6.48 -14.27
C ASP A 140 -2.29 5.17 -14.97
N LYS A 141 -1.39 4.18 -15.00
CA LYS A 141 -1.68 2.83 -15.54
C LYS A 141 -2.91 2.23 -14.87
N LEU A 142 -2.97 2.33 -13.54
CA LEU A 142 -4.10 1.79 -12.78
C LEU A 142 -5.39 2.57 -13.07
N CYS A 143 -5.31 3.91 -13.11
CA CYS A 143 -6.46 4.76 -13.38
C CYS A 143 -7.08 4.47 -14.75
N LYS A 144 -6.26 4.17 -15.77
CA LYS A 144 -6.72 3.77 -17.11
C LYS A 144 -7.50 2.46 -17.13
N SER A 145 -7.30 1.58 -16.15
CA SER A 145 -8.03 0.31 -16.07
C SER A 145 -9.43 0.46 -15.48
N PHE A 146 -9.74 1.56 -14.80
CA PHE A 146 -11.06 1.79 -14.22
C PHE A 146 -12.07 2.32 -15.25
N LEU A 147 -13.28 1.76 -15.23
CA LEU A 147 -14.43 2.40 -15.86
C LEU A 147 -14.92 3.51 -14.95
N ILE A 148 -14.74 4.75 -15.40
CA ILE A 148 -15.16 5.95 -14.68
C ILE A 148 -16.53 6.39 -15.20
N PRO A 149 -17.53 6.59 -14.33
CA PRO A 149 -18.84 7.09 -14.74
C PRO A 149 -18.77 8.43 -15.49
N GLY A 150 -19.68 8.62 -16.45
CA GLY A 150 -19.77 9.87 -17.22
C GLY A 150 -19.95 11.09 -16.32
N GLY A 151 -19.35 12.22 -16.70
CA GLY A 151 -19.41 13.47 -15.94
C GLY A 151 -18.41 13.58 -14.77
N ILE A 152 -17.54 12.59 -14.58
CA ILE A 152 -16.52 12.61 -13.52
C ILE A 152 -15.14 12.87 -14.13
N ALA A 153 -14.48 13.94 -13.70
CA ALA A 153 -13.11 14.25 -14.08
C ALA A 153 -12.10 13.51 -13.18
N LEU A 154 -11.10 12.85 -13.80
CA LEU A 154 -9.96 12.23 -13.11
C LEU A 154 -8.93 13.27 -12.66
N ASN A 155 -9.26 14.00 -11.60
CA ASN A 155 -8.30 14.89 -10.95
C ASN A 155 -7.29 14.10 -10.10
N GLN A 156 -6.19 14.76 -9.71
CA GLN A 156 -5.10 14.12 -8.95
C GLN A 156 -5.59 13.48 -7.64
N GLY A 157 -6.49 14.15 -6.91
CA GLY A 157 -7.04 13.61 -5.66
C GLY A 157 -7.85 12.33 -5.88
N LEU A 158 -8.62 12.26 -6.96
CA LEU A 158 -9.37 11.07 -7.33
C LEU A 158 -8.42 9.93 -7.73
N LYS A 159 -7.38 10.21 -8.52
CA LYS A 159 -6.36 9.23 -8.91
C LYS A 159 -5.63 8.64 -7.70
N GLU A 160 -5.15 9.49 -6.79
CA GLU A 160 -4.46 9.06 -5.58
C GLU A 160 -5.36 8.22 -4.68
N ASN A 161 -6.61 8.66 -4.44
CA ASN A 161 -7.55 7.88 -3.64
C ASN A 161 -7.87 6.53 -4.30
N LEU A 162 -8.04 6.48 -5.63
CA LEU A 162 -8.27 5.22 -6.35
C LEU A 162 -7.08 4.28 -6.20
N PHE A 163 -5.86 4.78 -6.40
CA PHE A 163 -4.65 3.99 -6.29
C PHE A 163 -4.44 3.45 -4.88
N VAL A 164 -4.50 4.33 -3.89
CA VAL A 164 -4.28 3.99 -2.48
C VAL A 164 -5.33 2.98 -1.99
N LEU A 165 -6.60 3.19 -2.29
CA LEU A 165 -7.66 2.25 -1.92
C LEU A 165 -7.50 0.91 -2.62
N PHE A 166 -7.26 0.92 -3.93
CA PHE A 166 -7.18 -0.30 -4.71
C PHE A 166 -6.05 -1.20 -4.24
N ILE A 167 -4.83 -0.66 -4.11
CA ILE A 167 -3.69 -1.47 -3.64
C ILE A 167 -3.92 -1.94 -2.19
N SER A 168 -4.53 -1.11 -1.33
CA SER A 168 -4.86 -1.52 0.05
C SER A 168 -5.86 -2.67 0.08
N ILE A 169 -6.86 -2.67 -0.80
CA ILE A 169 -7.87 -3.73 -0.90
C ILE A 169 -7.23 -5.04 -1.38
N ILE A 170 -6.47 -5.03 -2.47
CA ILE A 170 -5.88 -6.27 -3.03
C ILE A 170 -4.80 -6.87 -2.13
N THR A 171 -4.07 -6.03 -1.39
CA THR A 171 -3.05 -6.46 -0.42
C THR A 171 -3.64 -6.76 0.96
N THR A 172 -4.95 -6.57 1.16
CA THR A 172 -5.63 -6.70 2.47
C THR A 172 -4.98 -5.84 3.57
N THR A 173 -4.50 -4.66 3.19
CA THR A 173 -3.86 -3.71 4.11
C THR A 173 -4.93 -2.78 4.69
N PRO A 174 -5.10 -2.72 6.04
CA PRO A 174 -6.03 -1.78 6.66
C PRO A 174 -5.63 -0.33 6.35
N ILE A 175 -6.61 0.48 5.95
CA ILE A 175 -6.38 1.88 5.59
C ILE A 175 -7.44 2.80 6.20
N VAL A 176 -7.00 3.99 6.59
CA VAL A 176 -7.86 5.10 7.00
C VAL A 176 -7.66 6.25 6.04
N LEU A 177 -8.73 6.62 5.33
CA LEU A 177 -8.72 7.79 4.45
C LEU A 177 -9.33 9.01 5.16
N VAL A 178 -8.51 10.04 5.36
CA VAL A 178 -8.91 11.29 6.03
C VAL A 178 -8.83 12.46 5.05
N GLY A 179 -9.68 13.47 5.24
CA GLY A 179 -9.64 14.73 4.50
C GLY A 179 -11.00 15.39 4.38
N LYS A 180 -11.02 16.59 3.79
CA LYS A 180 -12.21 17.46 3.72
C LYS A 180 -13.38 16.79 2.99
N SER A 181 -14.60 17.19 3.33
CA SER A 181 -15.79 16.79 2.56
C SER A 181 -15.62 17.17 1.08
N GLY A 182 -16.12 16.34 0.17
CA GLY A 182 -15.98 16.54 -1.27
C GLY A 182 -14.62 16.16 -1.88
N SER A 183 -13.66 15.65 -1.10
CA SER A 183 -12.35 15.20 -1.62
C SER A 183 -12.39 13.80 -2.27
N SER A 184 -13.49 13.45 -2.93
CA SER A 184 -13.71 12.24 -3.73
C SER A 184 -13.50 10.88 -3.04
N LYS A 185 -13.41 10.80 -1.70
CA LYS A 185 -13.11 9.54 -0.98
C LYS A 185 -14.17 8.46 -1.19
N THR A 186 -15.42 8.81 -0.89
CA THR A 186 -16.57 7.90 -1.07
C THR A 186 -16.77 7.54 -2.53
N LEU A 187 -16.54 8.51 -3.43
CA LEU A 187 -16.62 8.29 -4.87
C LEU A 187 -15.57 7.28 -5.36
N SER A 188 -14.30 7.42 -4.95
CA SER A 188 -13.24 6.47 -5.28
C SER A 188 -13.60 5.05 -4.85
N PHE A 189 -14.17 4.91 -3.65
CA PHE A 189 -14.60 3.61 -3.15
C PHE A 189 -15.72 3.00 -4.00
N HIS A 190 -16.73 3.80 -4.40
CA HIS A 190 -17.79 3.32 -5.29
C HIS A 190 -17.25 2.86 -6.64
N ILE A 191 -16.35 3.63 -7.27
CA ILE A 191 -15.71 3.24 -8.54
C ILE A 191 -14.99 1.90 -8.41
N ILE A 192 -14.22 1.71 -7.33
CA ILE A 192 -13.51 0.45 -7.08
C ILE A 192 -14.49 -0.70 -6.88
N ARG A 193 -15.51 -0.50 -6.05
CA ARG A 193 -16.56 -1.50 -5.81
C ARG A 193 -17.21 -1.92 -7.13
N ASP A 194 -17.60 -0.97 -7.96
CA ASP A 194 -18.34 -1.26 -9.18
C ASP A 194 -17.47 -2.03 -10.19
N ASN A 195 -16.19 -1.65 -10.32
CA ASN A 195 -15.24 -2.36 -11.18
C ASN A 195 -14.88 -3.77 -10.67
N LEU A 196 -14.71 -3.95 -9.34
CA LEU A 196 -14.34 -5.24 -8.75
C LEU A 196 -15.52 -6.21 -8.57
N SER A 197 -16.74 -5.71 -8.37
CA SER A 197 -17.90 -6.55 -8.04
C SER A 197 -18.68 -6.96 -9.30
N HIS A 198 -19.00 -6.01 -10.18
CA HIS A 198 -19.88 -6.26 -11.33
C HIS A 198 -19.13 -6.70 -12.60
N SER A 199 -17.83 -6.41 -12.69
CA SER A 199 -17.06 -6.58 -13.93
C SER A 199 -15.65 -7.13 -13.67
N LYS A 200 -15.48 -8.01 -12.69
CA LYS A 200 -14.16 -8.50 -12.23
C LYS A 200 -13.29 -9.02 -13.39
N MET A 201 -13.83 -9.89 -14.24
CA MET A 201 -13.05 -10.48 -15.33
C MET A 201 -12.60 -9.42 -16.33
N GLU A 202 -13.48 -8.49 -16.68
CA GLU A 202 -13.17 -7.43 -17.64
C GLU A 202 -12.22 -6.38 -17.05
N PHE A 203 -12.39 -6.05 -15.77
CA PHE A 203 -11.44 -5.20 -15.05
C PHE A 203 -10.06 -5.86 -14.95
N GLY A 204 -10.00 -7.16 -14.69
CA GLY A 204 -8.77 -7.95 -14.75
C GLY A 204 -8.09 -7.84 -16.11
N LYS A 205 -8.83 -8.03 -17.21
CA LYS A 205 -8.28 -7.86 -18.57
C LYS A 205 -7.71 -6.46 -18.79
N ARG A 206 -8.45 -5.40 -18.44
CA ARG A 206 -7.96 -4.01 -18.55
C ARG A 206 -6.75 -3.72 -17.67
N LEU A 207 -6.58 -4.41 -16.54
CA LEU A 207 -5.35 -4.33 -15.74
C LEU A 207 -4.18 -4.96 -16.50
N HIS A 208 -4.35 -6.18 -17.03
CA HIS A 208 -3.32 -6.87 -17.80
C HIS A 208 -2.92 -6.08 -19.07
N GLU A 209 -3.88 -5.50 -19.80
CA GLU A 209 -3.64 -4.63 -20.96
C GLU A 209 -2.80 -3.39 -20.63
N ASN A 210 -2.96 -2.84 -19.42
CA ASN A 210 -2.16 -1.71 -18.91
C ASN A 210 -0.87 -2.15 -18.19
N GLY A 211 -0.47 -3.42 -18.31
CA GLY A 211 0.76 -3.96 -17.72
C GLY A 211 0.71 -4.13 -16.20
N LEU A 212 -0.48 -4.27 -15.62
CA LEU A 212 -0.71 -4.55 -14.20
C LEU A 212 -1.22 -5.98 -14.03
N LEU A 213 -0.31 -6.90 -13.70
CA LEU A 213 -0.60 -8.34 -13.61
C LEU A 213 -1.22 -8.74 -12.25
N PHE A 214 -2.03 -7.86 -11.66
CA PHE A 214 -2.53 -8.06 -10.30
C PHE A 214 -3.68 -9.05 -10.25
N ALA A 215 -3.56 -10.07 -9.41
CA ALA A 215 -4.67 -10.96 -9.10
C ALA A 215 -5.75 -10.21 -8.30
N VAL A 216 -6.90 -9.97 -8.93
CA VAL A 216 -8.06 -9.33 -8.28
C VAL A 216 -9.07 -10.36 -7.76
N LYS A 217 -9.77 -10.02 -6.69
CA LYS A 217 -10.90 -10.79 -6.12
C LYS A 217 -12.15 -9.92 -6.11
N PRO A 218 -13.35 -10.52 -6.30
CA PRO A 218 -14.58 -9.77 -6.13
C PRO A 218 -14.69 -9.31 -4.68
N ILE A 219 -15.21 -8.10 -4.49
CA ILE A 219 -15.38 -7.52 -3.15
C ILE A 219 -16.86 -7.44 -2.81
N TYR A 220 -17.16 -7.57 -1.53
CA TYR A 220 -18.49 -7.33 -1.00
C TYR A 220 -18.39 -6.29 0.11
N LEU A 221 -19.06 -5.15 -0.07
CA LEU A 221 -19.02 -4.07 0.91
C LEU A 221 -19.97 -4.36 2.07
N MET A 222 -19.39 -4.44 3.26
CA MET A 222 -20.13 -4.32 4.51
C MET A 222 -19.91 -2.94 5.13
N SER A 223 -20.79 -1.99 4.82
CA SER A 223 -20.71 -0.64 5.37
C SER A 223 -21.19 -0.58 6.82
N PHE A 224 -20.56 0.32 7.58
CA PHE A 224 -20.95 0.71 8.93
C PHE A 224 -20.65 2.19 9.11
N GLN A 225 -21.65 2.96 9.50
CA GLN A 225 -21.50 4.40 9.72
C GLN A 225 -21.45 4.68 11.21
N CYS A 226 -20.32 5.21 11.67
CA CYS A 226 -20.16 5.61 13.06
C CYS A 226 -20.87 6.94 13.32
N THR A 227 -21.74 6.97 14.34
CA THR A 227 -22.30 8.17 14.98
C THR A 227 -21.65 8.41 16.35
N ARG A 228 -21.98 9.51 17.02
CA ARG A 228 -21.49 9.81 18.38
C ARG A 228 -21.89 8.77 19.43
N ASP A 229 -23.03 8.09 19.21
CA ASP A 229 -23.58 7.10 20.13
C ASP A 229 -23.13 5.66 19.82
N THR A 230 -22.24 5.49 18.84
CA THR A 230 -21.74 4.18 18.40
C THR A 230 -21.05 3.45 19.56
N LYS A 231 -21.53 2.24 19.86
CA LYS A 231 -20.93 1.39 20.89
C LYS A 231 -19.97 0.37 20.27
N ALA A 232 -18.93 0.00 21.01
CA ALA A 232 -17.96 -1.02 20.59
C ALA A 232 -18.62 -2.37 20.21
N GLN A 233 -19.73 -2.72 20.88
CA GLN A 233 -20.51 -3.92 20.59
C GLN A 233 -21.12 -3.90 19.17
N GLU A 234 -21.50 -2.73 18.66
CA GLU A 234 -22.09 -2.61 17.32
C GLU A 234 -21.05 -2.82 16.23
N ILE A 235 -19.85 -2.26 16.44
CA ILE A 235 -18.69 -2.48 15.56
C ILE A 235 -18.33 -3.97 15.55
N LYS A 236 -18.24 -4.60 16.73
CA LYS A 236 -17.99 -6.03 16.85
C LYS A 236 -19.05 -6.86 16.13
N ARG A 237 -20.34 -6.57 16.36
CA ARG A 237 -21.45 -7.26 15.69
C ARG A 237 -21.35 -7.17 14.17
N ARG A 238 -20.98 -6.00 13.64
CA ARG A 238 -20.78 -5.81 12.20
C ARG A 238 -19.58 -6.59 11.69
N TRP A 239 -18.47 -6.60 12.43
CA TRP A 239 -17.29 -7.38 12.09
C TRP A 239 -17.60 -8.88 12.05
N ASP A 240 -18.34 -9.40 13.03
CA ASP A 240 -18.76 -10.80 13.08
C ASP A 240 -19.64 -11.17 11.87
N GLN A 241 -20.50 -10.26 11.39
CA GLN A 241 -21.25 -10.45 10.15
C GLN A 241 -20.33 -10.53 8.92
N ALA A 242 -19.31 -9.69 8.85
CA ALA A 242 -18.33 -9.70 7.76
C ALA A 242 -17.52 -11.00 7.74
N MET A 243 -17.10 -11.49 8.91
CA MET A 243 -16.43 -12.79 9.04
C MET A 243 -17.31 -13.94 8.56
N ARG A 244 -18.57 -14.00 9.01
CA ARG A 244 -19.52 -15.04 8.56
C ARG A 244 -19.71 -15.04 7.05
N HIS A 245 -19.77 -13.85 6.43
CA HIS A 245 -19.88 -13.75 4.98
C HIS A 245 -18.59 -14.19 4.27
N SER A 246 -17.41 -13.83 4.79
CA SER A 246 -16.12 -14.25 4.23
C SER A 246 -15.86 -15.74 4.36
N GLU A 247 -16.39 -16.39 5.40
CA GLU A 247 -16.22 -17.81 5.68
C GLU A 247 -17.22 -18.70 4.94
N ASN A 248 -18.30 -18.12 4.42
CA ASN A 248 -19.34 -18.83 3.70
C ASN A 248 -18.74 -19.56 2.48
N LYS A 249 -18.83 -20.90 2.49
CA LYS A 249 -18.29 -21.78 1.45
C LYS A 249 -18.90 -21.52 0.07
N GLN A 250 -20.09 -20.92 -0.01
CA GLN A 250 -20.72 -20.52 -1.27
C GLN A 250 -20.09 -19.28 -1.92
N ILE A 251 -19.21 -18.57 -1.19
CA ILE A 251 -18.57 -17.31 -1.61
C ILE A 251 -17.05 -17.51 -1.79
N LYS A 252 -16.50 -18.61 -1.26
CA LYS A 252 -15.13 -19.02 -1.55
C LYS A 252 -15.08 -19.61 -2.97
N PRO A 253 -14.14 -19.17 -3.83
CA PRO A 253 -13.92 -19.79 -5.14
C PRO A 253 -13.46 -21.25 -4.98
#